data_AF-A0A7C2F9V3-F1
#
_entry.id   AF-A0A7C2F9V3-F1
#
_cell.length_a   1.000
_cell.length_b   1.000
_cell.length_c   1.000
_cell.angle_alpha   90.00
_cell.angle_beta   90.00
_cell.angle_gamma   90.00
#
_symmetry.space_group_name_H-M   'P 1'
#
loop_
_entity.id
_entity.type
_entity.pdbx_description
1 polymer ?
#
loop_
_entity_poly.entity_id
_entity_poly.type
_entity_poly.pdbx_seq_one_letter_code
_entity_poly.pdbx_strand_id
1 'polypeptide(L)'
;MSEEGAALHNRFGCADNGAVMRAVLIGIVTIGWVNALLTDETSLKIRIEAEAVVCAERFCLSEIAILSGGTAEARERLARIEMGASPLPGQKRLFTRQQLLLRLRQHGLDPRTLQIEMPDTIRIIRKAQSLPIDALTRFAQEQLKQVLGDSAAHWQLDKEPAPARLALPEGELTFQLVGQPRISTDSATMEIAIIVNGQPKARQTVRFLAPPRNRTLLVRSGETVQVQVRVEGVLLEVSGMARASGAEEEVIPVYIPTTQKTVRARVIDRERVEVIL
;
A
#
# COMPACT_ATOMS: atom_id res chain seq x y z
N MET A 1 39.32 22.99 23.36
CA MET A 1 39.44 21.79 24.21
C MET A 1 38.08 21.15 24.20
N SER A 2 37.77 20.03 23.55
CA SER A 2 38.43 19.09 22.63
C SER A 2 37.24 18.38 21.95
N GLU A 3 37.26 18.12 20.63
CA GLU A 3 37.37 16.76 20.04
C GLU A 3 36.48 15.71 20.72
N GLU A 4 35.70 14.84 20.07
CA GLU A 4 35.53 14.30 18.72
C GLU A 4 34.16 13.58 18.78
N GLY A 5 33.43 13.33 17.69
CA GLY A 5 33.64 12.08 16.99
C GLY A 5 32.30 11.48 16.53
N ALA A 6 32.33 10.98 15.29
CA ALA A 6 31.21 10.54 14.48
C ALA A 6 30.61 9.19 14.89
N ALA A 7 29.35 8.97 14.52
CA ALA A 7 28.80 7.62 14.30
C ALA A 7 27.71 7.64 13.23
N LEU A 8 28.12 7.50 11.97
CA LEU A 8 27.25 7.15 10.85
C LEU A 8 26.86 5.67 10.97
N HIS A 9 25.57 5.42 11.15
CA HIS A 9 24.99 4.09 11.26
C HIS A 9 24.72 3.54 9.84
N ASN A 10 25.69 2.83 9.26
CA ASN A 10 25.47 2.03 8.06
C ASN A 10 24.87 0.67 8.45
N ARG A 11 23.57 0.50 8.23
CA ARG A 11 22.92 -0.82 8.22
C ARG A 11 22.73 -1.27 6.78
N PHE A 12 23.68 -2.03 6.26
CA PHE A 12 23.44 -2.95 5.14
C PHE A 12 23.02 -4.29 5.75
N GLY A 13 21.73 -4.56 5.73
CA GLY A 13 21.16 -5.85 6.13
C GLY A 13 20.33 -6.40 4.99
N CYS A 14 20.83 -7.48 4.38
CA CYS A 14 20.05 -8.59 3.83
C CYS A 14 21.01 -9.78 3.77
N ALA A 15 21.34 -10.31 4.94
CA ALA A 15 21.81 -11.67 5.08
C ALA A 15 20.57 -12.55 5.21
N ASP A 16 20.44 -13.57 4.38
CA ASP A 16 19.62 -14.72 4.73
C ASP A 16 20.37 -16.02 4.46
N ASN A 17 20.31 -16.87 5.48
CA ASN A 17 21.14 -18.04 5.70
C ASN A 17 20.55 -19.27 4.98
N GLY A 18 21.41 -20.04 4.32
CA GLY A 18 21.10 -21.38 3.85
C GLY A 18 22.27 -22.32 4.11
N ALA A 19 22.41 -22.80 5.34
CA ALA A 19 23.40 -23.80 5.74
C ALA A 19 22.82 -25.22 5.60
N VAL A 20 23.47 -26.09 4.81
CA VAL A 20 23.32 -27.55 4.92
C VAL A 20 24.69 -28.24 4.78
N MET A 21 25.23 -28.60 5.95
CA MET A 21 25.88 -29.87 6.32
C MET A 21 27.03 -30.50 5.50
N ARG A 22 28.25 -30.29 6.02
CA ARG A 22 29.40 -31.21 6.24
C ARG A 22 29.49 -32.55 5.48
N ALA A 23 30.64 -32.77 4.83
CA ALA A 23 31.36 -34.05 4.86
C ALA A 23 32.88 -33.81 4.86
N VAL A 24 33.55 -34.36 5.88
CA VAL A 24 35.00 -34.39 6.08
C VAL A 24 35.55 -35.63 5.37
N LEU A 25 36.64 -35.50 4.61
CA LEU A 25 37.53 -36.62 4.31
C LEU A 25 38.97 -36.13 4.17
N ILE A 26 39.80 -36.64 5.08
CA ILE A 26 41.23 -36.45 5.20
C ILE A 26 41.91 -37.33 4.14
N GLY A 27 42.88 -36.78 3.41
CA GLY A 27 43.75 -37.53 2.52
C GLY A 27 44.98 -36.69 2.13
N ILE A 28 46.08 -36.87 2.87
CA ILE A 28 47.40 -36.33 2.56
C ILE A 28 48.04 -37.21 1.48
N VAL A 29 48.40 -36.63 0.33
CA VAL A 29 49.53 -37.09 -0.50
C VAL A 29 50.26 -35.86 -1.03
N THR A 30 51.48 -35.67 -0.53
CA THR A 30 52.49 -34.79 -1.10
C THR A 30 53.15 -35.48 -2.29
N ILE A 31 53.34 -34.77 -3.40
CA ILE A 31 54.55 -34.76 -4.25
C ILE A 31 54.29 -33.72 -5.34
N GLY A 32 55.31 -32.90 -5.58
CA GLY A 32 55.41 -31.76 -6.49
C GLY A 32 54.40 -31.67 -7.63
N TRP A 33 53.90 -30.46 -7.82
CA TRP A 33 54.00 -29.67 -9.04
C TRP A 33 53.81 -28.22 -8.62
N VAL A 34 54.91 -27.49 -8.48
CA VAL A 34 54.90 -26.02 -8.39
C VAL A 34 54.59 -25.52 -9.80
N ASN A 35 53.32 -25.59 -10.18
CA ASN A 35 52.81 -24.90 -11.36
C ASN A 35 52.13 -23.63 -10.87
N ALA A 36 52.84 -22.52 -11.07
CA ALA A 36 52.33 -21.19 -11.34
C ALA A 36 50.82 -20.99 -11.13
N LEU A 37 50.40 -20.86 -9.87
CA LEU A 37 49.23 -20.05 -9.50
C LEU A 37 49.75 -18.69 -9.06
N LEU A 38 50.35 -17.97 -10.00
CA LEU A 38 50.29 -16.51 -9.95
C LEU A 38 48.84 -16.18 -10.34
N THR A 39 47.94 -16.27 -9.37
CA THR A 39 46.65 -15.61 -9.48
C THR A 39 46.92 -14.14 -9.75
N ASP A 40 46.44 -13.66 -10.88
CA ASP A 40 46.33 -12.26 -11.28
C ASP A 40 45.39 -11.52 -10.30
N GLU A 41 45.82 -11.42 -9.03
CA GLU A 41 45.09 -10.76 -7.93
C GLU A 41 45.25 -9.24 -7.96
N THR A 42 46.16 -8.71 -8.77
CA THR A 42 46.47 -7.27 -8.80
C THR A 42 45.50 -6.46 -9.64
N SER A 43 44.92 -7.04 -10.69
CA SER A 43 43.99 -6.34 -11.58
C SER A 43 42.55 -6.41 -11.06
N LEU A 44 41.85 -5.26 -11.00
CA LEU A 44 40.44 -5.24 -10.65
C LEU A 44 39.60 -5.81 -11.79
N LYS A 45 38.69 -6.72 -11.43
CA LYS A 45 37.80 -7.41 -12.35
C LYS A 45 36.35 -7.10 -12.01
N ILE A 46 35.56 -6.79 -13.02
CA ILE A 46 34.12 -6.54 -12.97
C ILE A 46 33.46 -7.58 -13.87
N ARG A 47 32.67 -8.48 -13.28
CA ARG A 47 31.82 -9.40 -14.04
C ARG A 47 30.36 -9.04 -13.85
N ILE A 48 29.62 -8.86 -14.94
CA ILE A 48 28.20 -8.55 -14.94
C ILE A 48 27.46 -9.55 -15.85
N GLU A 49 26.44 -10.17 -15.29
CA GLU A 49 25.60 -11.14 -16.00
C GLU A 49 24.57 -10.46 -16.91
N ALA A 50 23.97 -11.22 -17.83
CA ALA A 50 22.97 -10.73 -18.77
C ALA A 50 21.70 -10.17 -18.09
N GLU A 51 21.40 -10.61 -16.87
CA GLU A 51 20.31 -10.11 -16.04
C GLU A 51 20.80 -9.81 -14.63
N ALA A 52 20.33 -8.69 -14.07
CA ALA A 52 20.59 -8.32 -12.69
C ALA A 52 19.33 -7.76 -12.04
N VAL A 53 19.21 -7.98 -10.73
CA VAL A 53 18.03 -7.65 -9.94
C VAL A 53 18.41 -6.60 -8.90
N VAL A 54 17.67 -5.49 -8.85
CA VAL A 54 17.93 -4.34 -7.96
C VAL A 54 16.71 -4.01 -7.12
N CYS A 55 16.90 -3.43 -5.94
CA CYS A 55 15.80 -3.12 -5.01
C CYS A 55 15.51 -1.61 -4.92
N ALA A 56 16.57 -0.81 -4.84
CA ALA A 56 16.48 0.62 -4.58
C ALA A 56 16.04 1.44 -5.82
N GLU A 57 15.72 2.72 -5.60
CA GLU A 57 15.37 3.66 -6.68
C GLU A 57 16.53 3.98 -7.61
N ARG A 58 17.74 3.90 -7.09
CA ARG A 58 19.00 3.98 -7.83
C ARG A 58 19.86 2.81 -7.40
N PHE A 59 20.62 2.26 -8.33
CA PHE A 59 21.45 1.09 -8.05
C PHE A 59 22.93 1.39 -8.20
N CYS A 60 23.73 0.70 -7.40
CA CYS A 60 25.18 0.77 -7.42
C CYS A 60 25.78 -0.40 -8.20
N LEU A 61 27.08 -0.32 -8.52
CA LEU A 61 27.78 -1.38 -9.24
C LEU A 61 27.71 -2.72 -8.51
N SER A 62 27.81 -2.70 -7.18
CA SER A 62 27.76 -3.92 -6.35
C SER A 62 26.44 -4.68 -6.44
N GLU A 63 25.34 -4.04 -6.83
CA GLU A 63 24.04 -4.71 -7.00
C GLU A 63 23.95 -5.50 -8.31
N ILE A 64 24.80 -5.19 -9.29
CA ILE A 64 24.74 -5.78 -10.63
C ILE A 64 26.01 -6.53 -11.03
N ALA A 65 27.09 -6.42 -10.25
CA ALA A 65 28.40 -6.93 -10.60
C ALA A 65 29.06 -7.71 -9.47
N ILE A 66 29.81 -8.73 -9.85
CA ILE A 66 30.75 -9.42 -8.98
C ILE A 66 32.12 -8.74 -9.14
N LEU A 67 32.66 -8.23 -8.03
CA LEU A 67 33.92 -7.49 -7.98
C LEU A 67 35.01 -8.35 -7.34
N SER A 68 36.11 -8.57 -8.06
CA SER A 68 37.23 -9.40 -7.61
C SER A 68 38.59 -8.81 -8.02
N GLY A 69 39.67 -9.30 -7.41
CA GLY A 69 41.02 -8.75 -7.61
C GLY A 69 41.18 -7.35 -7.02
N GLY A 70 42.39 -6.80 -7.14
CA GLY A 70 42.79 -5.51 -6.56
C GLY A 70 42.68 -5.46 -5.04
N THR A 71 42.87 -4.27 -4.48
CA THR A 71 42.76 -4.04 -3.04
C THR A 71 41.29 -4.03 -2.59
N ALA A 72 41.05 -4.36 -1.32
CA ALA A 72 39.72 -4.29 -0.72
C ALA A 72 39.12 -2.87 -0.81
N GLU A 73 39.93 -1.85 -0.56
CA GLU A 73 39.53 -0.44 -0.66
C GLU A 73 39.11 -0.06 -2.08
N ALA A 74 39.85 -0.50 -3.09
CA ALA A 74 39.50 -0.24 -4.49
C ALA A 74 38.17 -0.93 -4.87
N ARG A 75 37.95 -2.17 -4.41
CA ARG A 75 36.67 -2.87 -4.60
C ARG A 75 35.53 -2.16 -3.91
N GLU A 76 35.73 -1.67 -2.69
CA GLU A 76 34.71 -0.93 -1.95
C GLU A 76 34.37 0.42 -2.61
N ARG A 77 35.39 1.09 -3.17
CA ARG A 77 35.19 2.31 -3.98
C ARG A 77 34.37 2.02 -5.24
N LEU A 78 34.67 0.94 -5.96
CA LEU A 78 33.89 0.52 -7.12
C LEU A 78 32.45 0.13 -6.74
N ALA A 79 32.29 -0.61 -5.64
CA ALA A 79 31.01 -1.12 -5.17
C ALA A 79 29.97 -0.02 -4.95
N ARG A 80 30.41 1.17 -4.51
CA ARG A 80 29.57 2.33 -4.20
C ARG A 80 29.27 3.24 -5.40
N ILE A 81 29.82 2.95 -6.59
CA ILE A 81 29.55 3.77 -7.77
C ILE A 81 28.11 3.59 -8.18
N GLU A 82 27.38 4.70 -8.23
CA GLU A 82 26.00 4.71 -8.69
C GLU A 82 25.92 4.58 -10.21
N MET A 83 25.19 3.59 -10.69
CA MET A 83 25.03 3.31 -12.12
C MET A 83 23.82 4.05 -12.72
N GLY A 84 22.87 4.44 -11.87
CA GLY A 84 21.77 5.34 -12.20
C GLY A 84 20.42 4.87 -11.63
N ALA A 85 19.33 5.44 -12.16
CA ALA A 85 17.99 5.08 -11.76
C ALA A 85 17.64 3.62 -12.14
N SER A 86 16.98 2.93 -11.21
CA SER A 86 16.35 1.63 -11.43
C SER A 86 15.06 1.78 -12.23
N PRO A 87 14.56 0.73 -12.89
CA PRO A 87 13.19 0.69 -13.43
C PRO A 87 12.13 1.04 -12.37
N LEU A 88 10.87 1.15 -12.79
CA LEU A 88 9.75 1.09 -11.84
C LEU A 88 9.69 -0.32 -11.21
N PRO A 89 9.18 -0.48 -9.98
CA PRO A 89 9.06 -1.79 -9.35
C PRO A 89 8.33 -2.79 -10.25
N GLY A 90 8.89 -4.00 -10.39
CA GLY A 90 8.36 -5.06 -11.23
C GLY A 90 8.64 -4.89 -12.73
N GLN A 91 9.24 -3.76 -13.12
CA GLN A 91 9.62 -3.50 -14.50
C GLN A 91 11.11 -3.78 -14.74
N LYS A 92 11.47 -3.76 -16.03
CA LYS A 92 12.83 -3.97 -16.50
C LYS A 92 13.29 -2.84 -17.41
N ARG A 93 14.59 -2.57 -17.42
CA ARG A 93 15.23 -1.68 -18.40
C ARG A 93 16.50 -2.31 -18.94
N LEU A 94 16.92 -1.85 -20.11
CA LEU A 94 18.22 -2.20 -20.66
C LEU A 94 19.30 -1.30 -20.05
N PHE A 95 20.48 -1.89 -19.84
CA PHE A 95 21.69 -1.19 -19.45
C PHE A 95 22.84 -1.65 -20.35
N THR A 96 23.55 -0.71 -20.96
CA THR A 96 24.56 -1.05 -21.98
C THR A 96 25.97 -0.96 -21.43
N ARG A 97 26.89 -1.67 -22.08
CA ARG A 97 28.33 -1.56 -21.78
C ARG A 97 28.83 -0.12 -21.88
N GLN A 98 28.37 0.65 -22.88
CA GLN A 98 28.72 2.07 -23.00
C GLN A 98 28.26 2.90 -21.80
N GLN A 99 27.09 2.61 -21.23
CA GLN A 99 26.60 3.28 -20.02
C GLN A 99 27.49 2.96 -18.81
N LEU A 100 27.92 1.71 -18.64
CA LEU A 100 28.90 1.34 -17.60
C LEU A 100 30.19 2.16 -17.75
N LEU A 101 30.79 2.15 -18.95
CA LEU A 101 32.06 2.84 -19.20
C LEU A 101 31.94 4.35 -18.95
N LEU A 102 30.81 4.96 -19.33
CA LEU A 102 30.54 6.37 -19.06
C LEU A 102 30.49 6.64 -17.55
N ARG A 103 29.78 5.82 -16.77
CA ARG A 103 29.68 5.96 -15.31
C ARG A 103 31.04 5.80 -14.63
N LEU A 104 31.81 4.79 -15.01
CA LEU A 104 33.17 4.59 -14.47
C LEU A 104 34.05 5.83 -14.69
N ARG A 105 34.05 6.39 -15.91
CA ARG A 105 34.80 7.62 -16.22
C ARG A 105 34.30 8.84 -15.45
N GLN A 106 32.98 8.98 -15.28
CA GLN A 106 32.40 10.06 -14.47
C GLN A 106 32.86 10.01 -13.01
N HIS A 107 33.20 8.82 -12.51
CA HIS A 107 33.76 8.61 -11.18
C HIS A 107 35.31 8.54 -11.18
N GLY A 108 35.97 9.04 -12.22
CA GLY A 108 37.43 9.14 -12.31
C GLY A 108 38.15 7.80 -12.47
N LEU A 109 37.44 6.73 -12.85
CA LEU A 109 38.05 5.44 -13.18
C LEU A 109 38.29 5.34 -14.67
N ASP A 110 39.51 5.00 -15.07
CA ASP A 110 39.80 4.62 -16.45
C ASP A 110 39.37 3.17 -16.68
N PRO A 111 38.39 2.89 -17.54
CA PRO A 111 37.96 1.52 -17.82
C PRO A 111 39.06 0.64 -18.45
N ARG A 112 40.13 1.23 -18.99
CA ARG A 112 41.26 0.48 -19.57
C ARG A 112 42.11 -0.23 -18.51
N THR A 113 42.03 0.20 -17.25
CA THR A 113 42.76 -0.41 -16.14
C THR A 113 41.98 -1.56 -15.47
N LEU A 114 40.77 -1.84 -15.95
CA LEU A 114 39.84 -2.80 -15.39
C LEU A 114 39.60 -3.96 -16.37
N GLN A 115 39.52 -5.19 -15.85
CA GLN A 115 39.03 -6.33 -16.63
C GLN A 115 37.50 -6.37 -16.53
N ILE A 116 36.81 -6.00 -17.61
CA ILE A 116 35.33 -5.92 -17.63
C ILE A 116 34.76 -7.02 -18.52
N GLU A 117 34.10 -7.98 -17.88
CA GLU A 117 33.33 -9.05 -18.50
C GLU A 117 31.83 -8.76 -18.37
N MET A 118 31.19 -8.43 -19.50
CA MET A 118 29.74 -8.23 -19.56
C MET A 118 29.25 -8.35 -21.01
N PRO A 119 28.00 -8.77 -21.24
CA PRO A 119 27.34 -8.58 -22.53
C PRO A 119 27.26 -7.09 -22.92
N ASP A 120 27.16 -6.79 -24.21
CA ASP A 120 27.03 -5.40 -24.69
C ASP A 120 25.78 -4.71 -24.13
N THR A 121 24.75 -5.49 -23.82
CA THR A 121 23.51 -5.03 -23.18
C THR A 121 23.01 -6.07 -22.19
N ILE A 122 22.63 -5.62 -21.00
CA ILE A 122 22.05 -6.43 -19.93
C ILE A 122 20.66 -5.91 -19.56
N ARG A 123 19.90 -6.72 -18.83
CA ARG A 123 18.58 -6.39 -18.31
C ARG A 123 18.66 -6.15 -16.82
N ILE A 124 18.29 -4.93 -16.41
CA ILE A 124 18.11 -4.58 -15.00
C ILE A 124 16.63 -4.74 -14.67
N ILE A 125 16.32 -5.54 -13.66
CA ILE A 125 14.96 -5.83 -13.20
C ILE A 125 14.82 -5.27 -11.80
N ARG A 126 13.77 -4.48 -11.55
CA ARG A 126 13.52 -3.99 -10.19
C ARG A 126 12.60 -4.96 -9.46
N LYS A 127 13.03 -5.46 -8.29
CA LYS A 127 12.17 -6.26 -7.43
C LYS A 127 10.90 -5.50 -7.05
N ALA A 128 9.83 -6.25 -6.88
CA ALA A 128 8.58 -5.72 -6.39
C ALA A 128 7.88 -6.72 -5.47
N GLN A 129 7.10 -6.16 -4.55
CA GLN A 129 6.15 -6.88 -3.73
C GLN A 129 4.73 -6.46 -4.10
N SER A 130 3.78 -7.36 -3.88
CA SER A 130 2.36 -7.09 -4.04
C SER A 130 1.81 -6.41 -2.78
N LEU A 131 0.83 -5.52 -2.97
CA LEU A 131 0.02 -4.99 -1.88
C LEU A 131 -0.82 -6.12 -1.23
N PRO A 132 -0.65 -6.42 0.07
CA PRO A 132 -1.49 -7.40 0.76
C PRO A 132 -2.89 -6.82 1.02
N ILE A 133 -3.84 -7.13 0.14
CA ILE A 133 -5.21 -6.58 0.17
C ILE A 133 -5.90 -6.90 1.50
N ASP A 134 -5.76 -8.11 2.04
CA ASP A 134 -6.36 -8.49 3.33
C ASP A 134 -5.88 -7.63 4.50
N ALA A 135 -4.61 -7.19 4.46
CA ALA A 135 -4.06 -6.32 5.49
C ALA A 135 -4.57 -4.89 5.34
N LEU A 136 -4.70 -4.40 4.10
CA LEU A 136 -5.31 -3.10 3.81
C LEU A 136 -6.77 -3.06 4.24
N THR A 137 -7.54 -4.11 3.91
CA THR A 137 -8.97 -4.23 4.27
C THR A 137 -9.15 -4.30 5.78
N ARG A 138 -8.33 -5.08 6.50
CA ARG A 138 -8.36 -5.12 7.97
C ARG A 138 -8.06 -3.76 8.59
N PHE A 139 -7.01 -3.09 8.12
CA PHE A 139 -6.70 -1.73 8.58
C PHE A 139 -7.88 -0.77 8.33
N ALA A 140 -8.49 -0.82 7.14
CA ALA A 140 -9.65 0.00 6.81
C ALA A 140 -10.88 -0.30 7.70
N GLN A 141 -11.14 -1.56 8.02
CA GLN A 141 -12.21 -1.99 8.94
C GLN A 141 -11.95 -1.47 10.36
N GLU A 142 -10.72 -1.52 10.84
CA GLU A 142 -10.33 -0.95 12.13
C GLU A 142 -10.57 0.56 12.17
N GLN A 143 -10.17 1.29 11.11
CA GLN A 143 -10.44 2.73 11.00
C GLN A 143 -11.94 3.04 10.97
N LEU A 144 -12.74 2.23 10.27
CA LEU A 144 -14.19 2.39 10.23
C LEU A 144 -14.83 2.18 11.62
N LYS A 145 -14.36 1.17 12.36
CA LYS A 145 -14.81 0.87 13.72
C LYS A 145 -14.52 2.02 14.69
N GLN A 146 -13.40 2.72 14.55
CA GLN A 146 -13.09 3.89 15.38
C GLN A 146 -14.11 5.03 15.22
N VAL A 147 -14.77 5.13 14.06
CA VAL A 147 -15.73 6.20 13.78
C VAL A 147 -17.18 5.76 14.02
N LEU A 148 -17.55 4.53 13.64
CA LEU A 148 -18.93 4.03 13.72
C LEU A 148 -19.20 3.13 14.94
N GLY A 149 -18.19 2.81 15.74
CA GLY A 149 -18.29 1.83 16.81
C GLY A 149 -18.71 0.46 16.29
N ASP A 150 -19.57 -0.23 17.05
CA ASP A 150 -20.03 -1.59 16.72
C ASP A 150 -20.89 -1.66 15.46
N SER A 151 -21.50 -0.54 15.05
CA SER A 151 -22.29 -0.47 13.81
C SER A 151 -21.44 -0.77 12.57
N ALA A 152 -20.11 -0.57 12.63
CA ALA A 152 -19.18 -0.88 11.54
C ALA A 152 -19.23 -2.35 11.10
N ALA A 153 -19.59 -3.28 11.99
CA ALA A 153 -19.63 -4.71 11.68
C ALA A 153 -20.65 -5.09 10.58
N HIS A 154 -21.66 -4.24 10.37
CA HIS A 154 -22.70 -4.45 9.35
C HIS A 154 -22.37 -3.79 8.01
N TRP A 155 -21.30 -3.02 7.93
CA TRP A 155 -20.87 -2.34 6.73
C TRP A 155 -20.03 -3.26 5.87
N GLN A 156 -20.34 -3.30 4.58
CA GLN A 156 -19.68 -4.21 3.64
C GLN A 156 -18.78 -3.42 2.70
N LEU A 157 -17.64 -4.00 2.34
CA LEU A 157 -16.76 -3.42 1.35
C LEU A 157 -17.48 -3.37 -0.01
N ASP A 158 -17.59 -2.18 -0.64
CA ASP A 158 -18.29 -1.98 -1.92
C ASP A 158 -17.67 -2.85 -3.00
N LYS A 159 -16.34 -2.78 -3.10
CA LYS A 159 -15.51 -3.61 -3.98
C LYS A 159 -14.19 -3.90 -3.27
N GLU A 160 -13.69 -5.12 -3.43
CA GLU A 160 -12.29 -5.44 -3.13
C GLU A 160 -11.43 -4.34 -3.77
N PRO A 161 -10.53 -3.66 -3.04
CA PRO A 161 -9.63 -2.68 -3.62
C PRO A 161 -8.97 -3.34 -4.81
N ALA A 162 -9.27 -2.84 -6.02
CA ALA A 162 -8.91 -3.55 -7.23
C ALA A 162 -7.42 -3.89 -7.17
N PRO A 163 -7.02 -5.18 -7.15
CA PRO A 163 -5.63 -5.56 -7.16
C PRO A 163 -5.13 -5.39 -8.60
N ALA A 164 -5.14 -4.16 -9.09
CA ALA A 164 -4.51 -3.82 -10.35
C ALA A 164 -2.99 -3.77 -10.09
N ARG A 165 -2.40 -4.93 -9.80
CA ARG A 165 -0.96 -5.22 -9.88
C ARG A 165 -0.09 -4.06 -9.39
N LEU A 166 -0.43 -3.47 -8.24
CA LEU A 166 0.34 -2.36 -7.71
C LEU A 166 1.68 -2.92 -7.25
N ALA A 167 2.67 -2.83 -8.14
CA ALA A 167 4.02 -3.25 -7.87
C ALA A 167 4.65 -2.21 -6.94
N LEU A 168 4.83 -2.60 -5.68
CA LEU A 168 5.48 -1.77 -4.68
C LEU A 168 6.96 -2.16 -4.61
N PRO A 169 7.87 -1.23 -4.28
CA PRO A 169 9.25 -1.61 -3.97
C PRO A 169 9.26 -2.57 -2.77
N GLU A 170 10.27 -3.44 -2.70
CA GLU A 170 10.47 -4.29 -1.51
C GLU A 170 10.76 -3.42 -0.28
N GLY A 171 10.24 -3.86 0.87
CA GLY A 171 10.47 -3.22 2.15
C GLY A 171 9.32 -3.41 3.13
N GLU A 172 9.52 -2.90 4.35
CA GLU A 172 8.51 -2.93 5.40
C GLU A 172 7.30 -2.10 4.96
N LEU A 173 6.12 -2.74 4.95
CA LEU A 173 4.87 -2.15 4.47
C LEU A 173 3.98 -1.77 5.65
N THR A 174 3.57 -0.50 5.69
CA THR A 174 2.61 0.02 6.68
C THR A 174 1.51 0.84 6.00
N PHE A 175 0.42 1.06 6.73
CA PHE A 175 -0.75 1.79 6.26
C PHE A 175 -1.02 3.01 7.14
N GLN A 176 -1.45 4.10 6.53
CA GLN A 176 -1.84 5.31 7.25
C GLN A 176 -3.07 5.94 6.60
N LEU A 177 -4.02 6.40 7.43
CA LEU A 177 -5.16 7.16 6.96
C LEU A 177 -4.73 8.55 6.47
N VAL A 178 -5.20 8.95 5.30
CA VAL A 178 -5.00 10.29 4.75
C VAL A 178 -6.24 11.12 5.04
N GLY A 179 -6.13 12.04 6.00
CA GLY A 179 -7.25 12.85 6.46
C GLY A 179 -8.27 12.05 7.25
N GLN A 180 -9.53 12.52 7.28
CA GLN A 180 -10.63 11.86 7.98
C GLN A 180 -11.51 11.05 7.02
N PRO A 181 -12.14 9.93 7.47
CA PRO A 181 -13.06 9.18 6.63
C PRO A 181 -14.29 10.04 6.29
N ARG A 182 -14.71 10.00 5.02
CA ARG A 182 -15.95 10.65 4.56
C ARG A 182 -17.11 9.68 4.74
N ILE A 183 -18.02 9.98 5.66
CA ILE A 183 -19.13 9.08 6.01
C ILE A 183 -20.46 9.74 5.66
N SER A 184 -21.34 8.97 5.04
CA SER A 184 -22.73 9.31 4.78
C SER A 184 -23.67 8.24 5.34
N THR A 185 -24.97 8.42 5.13
CA THR A 185 -26.01 7.45 5.48
C THR A 185 -25.82 6.08 4.86
N ASP A 186 -25.20 6.02 3.68
CA ASP A 186 -25.21 4.82 2.85
C ASP A 186 -23.79 4.36 2.47
N SER A 187 -22.76 5.18 2.73
CA SER A 187 -21.39 4.82 2.39
C SER A 187 -20.34 5.54 3.22
N ALA A 188 -19.17 4.92 3.34
CA ALA A 188 -18.03 5.42 4.08
C ALA A 188 -16.80 5.24 3.18
N THR A 189 -16.10 6.33 2.89
CA THR A 189 -14.95 6.34 1.99
C THR A 189 -13.74 6.88 2.72
N MET A 190 -12.62 6.15 2.63
CA MET A 190 -11.36 6.53 3.23
C MET A 190 -10.22 6.41 2.22
N GLU A 191 -9.25 7.32 2.33
CA GLU A 191 -8.00 7.26 1.58
C GLU A 191 -6.88 6.76 2.50
N ILE A 192 -6.16 5.75 2.06
CA ILE A 192 -5.11 5.08 2.82
C ILE A 192 -3.81 5.20 2.04
N ALA A 193 -2.80 5.81 2.65
CA ALA A 193 -1.44 5.83 2.16
C ALA A 193 -0.77 4.48 2.43
N ILE A 194 -0.12 3.94 1.39
CA ILE A 194 0.70 2.74 1.47
C ILE A 194 2.15 3.21 1.60
N ILE A 195 2.76 2.89 2.74
CA ILE A 195 4.08 3.34 3.13
C ILE A 195 5.03 2.15 3.00
N VAL A 196 6.17 2.35 2.33
CA VAL A 196 7.24 1.35 2.26
C VAL A 196 8.52 1.98 2.82
N ASN A 197 9.11 1.34 3.83
CA ASN A 197 10.29 1.85 4.55
C ASN A 197 10.11 3.31 5.02
N GLY A 198 8.94 3.63 5.58
CA GLY A 198 8.60 4.97 6.09
C GLY A 198 8.27 6.04 5.04
N GLN A 199 8.33 5.72 3.74
CA GLN A 199 8.01 6.65 2.66
C GLN A 199 6.68 6.30 1.98
N PRO A 200 5.76 7.26 1.77
CA PRO A 200 4.51 6.99 1.05
C PRO A 200 4.80 6.68 -0.42
N LYS A 201 4.36 5.51 -0.90
CA LYS A 201 4.60 5.05 -2.28
C LYS A 201 3.33 4.97 -3.12
N ALA A 202 2.17 4.82 -2.50
CA ALA A 202 0.89 4.81 -3.19
C ALA A 202 -0.25 5.23 -2.28
N ARG A 203 -1.44 5.42 -2.85
CA ARG A 203 -2.69 5.64 -2.12
C ARG A 203 -3.76 4.71 -2.64
N GLN A 204 -4.60 4.22 -1.75
CA GLN A 204 -5.81 3.49 -2.12
C GLN A 204 -7.04 4.07 -1.46
N THR A 205 -8.11 4.16 -2.25
CA THR A 205 -9.44 4.53 -1.76
C THR A 205 -10.20 3.26 -1.43
N VAL A 206 -10.61 3.13 -0.17
CA VAL A 206 -11.44 2.03 0.31
C VAL A 206 -12.83 2.57 0.59
N ARG A 207 -13.86 1.89 0.06
CA ARG A 207 -15.26 2.28 0.23
C ARG A 207 -16.06 1.15 0.83
N PHE A 208 -16.81 1.47 1.88
CA PHE A 208 -17.80 0.60 2.48
C PHE A 208 -19.21 1.13 2.16
N LEU A 209 -20.14 0.20 2.03
CA LEU A 209 -21.58 0.43 1.92
C LEU A 209 -22.23 0.11 3.26
N ALA A 210 -23.14 0.98 3.68
CA ALA A 210 -23.99 0.70 4.84
C ALA A 210 -24.89 -0.51 4.55
N PRO A 211 -25.31 -1.25 5.58
CA PRO A 211 -26.33 -2.27 5.40
C PRO A 211 -27.59 -1.65 4.79
N PRO A 212 -28.31 -2.39 3.93
CA PRO A 212 -29.55 -1.87 3.36
C PRO A 212 -30.51 -1.53 4.50
N ARG A 213 -30.97 -0.29 4.53
CA ARG A 213 -32.09 0.09 5.40
C ARG A 213 -33.29 -0.68 4.86
N ASN A 214 -33.80 -1.63 5.64
CA ASN A 214 -35.06 -2.29 5.30
C ASN A 214 -36.19 -1.25 5.48
N ARG A 215 -36.33 -0.36 4.51
CA ARG A 215 -37.33 0.70 4.49
C ARG A 215 -38.64 0.10 3.98
N THR A 216 -39.33 -0.62 4.85
CA THR A 216 -40.70 -1.04 4.56
C THR A 216 -41.58 0.21 4.62
N LEU A 217 -42.00 0.70 3.45
CA LEU A 217 -42.94 1.81 3.38
C LEU A 217 -44.24 1.39 4.06
N LEU A 218 -44.57 2.06 5.16
CA LEU A 218 -45.79 1.82 5.90
C LEU A 218 -46.90 2.73 5.37
N VAL A 219 -46.57 3.98 5.05
CA VAL A 219 -47.50 4.97 4.49
C VAL A 219 -47.02 5.43 3.10
N ARG A 220 -47.93 5.53 2.13
CA ARG A 220 -47.65 6.07 0.79
C ARG A 220 -48.24 7.47 0.62
N SER A 221 -47.61 8.28 -0.23
CA SER A 221 -48.19 9.57 -0.64
C SER A 221 -49.59 9.38 -1.24
N GLY A 222 -50.54 10.20 -0.80
CA GLY A 222 -51.95 10.13 -1.17
C GLY A 222 -52.81 9.21 -0.28
N GLU A 223 -52.19 8.42 0.58
CA GLU A 223 -52.90 7.54 1.50
C GLU A 223 -53.58 8.32 2.63
N THR A 224 -54.75 7.85 3.05
CA THR A 224 -55.45 8.41 4.21
C THR A 224 -54.93 7.75 5.47
N VAL A 225 -54.49 8.56 6.43
CA VAL A 225 -53.91 8.11 7.71
C VAL A 225 -54.64 8.77 8.89
N GLN A 226 -54.66 8.09 10.02
CA GLN A 226 -55.09 8.64 11.31
C GLN A 226 -53.93 9.43 11.92
N VAL A 227 -54.14 10.74 12.03
CA VAL A 227 -53.20 11.69 12.63
C VAL A 227 -53.51 11.80 14.12
N GLN A 228 -52.60 11.31 14.94
CA GLN A 228 -52.63 11.41 16.40
C GLN A 228 -51.90 12.67 16.86
N VAL A 229 -52.55 13.47 17.70
CA VAL A 229 -51.96 14.64 18.35
C VAL A 229 -52.09 14.46 19.85
N ARG A 230 -50.95 14.47 20.56
CA ARG A 230 -50.93 14.35 22.02
C ARG A 230 -50.59 15.70 22.65
N VAL A 231 -51.53 16.26 23.41
CA VAL A 231 -51.33 17.51 24.15
C VAL A 231 -51.84 17.30 25.58
N GLU A 232 -50.98 17.51 26.58
CA GLU A 232 -51.36 17.47 28.00
C GLU A 232 -52.15 16.20 28.44
N GLY A 233 -51.81 15.04 27.89
CA GLY A 233 -52.47 13.77 28.19
C GLY A 233 -53.77 13.51 27.43
N VAL A 234 -54.21 14.44 26.57
CA VAL A 234 -55.32 14.25 25.63
C VAL A 234 -54.79 13.74 24.29
N LEU A 235 -55.38 12.66 23.79
CA LEU A 235 -55.13 12.12 22.45
C LEU A 235 -56.26 12.57 21.51
N LEU A 236 -55.91 13.36 20.50
CA LEU A 236 -56.82 13.74 19.41
C LEU A 236 -56.47 12.92 18.17
N GLU A 237 -57.47 12.29 17.56
CA GLU A 237 -57.33 11.55 16.30
C GLU A 237 -58.14 12.23 15.19
N VAL A 238 -57.48 12.53 14.07
CA VAL A 238 -58.13 13.11 12.88
C VAL A 238 -57.63 12.45 11.62
N SER A 239 -58.51 12.26 10.63
CA SER A 239 -58.06 11.74 9.33
C SER A 239 -57.33 12.81 8.53
N GLY A 240 -56.19 12.44 7.97
CA GLY A 240 -55.37 13.28 7.10
C GLY A 240 -54.88 12.51 5.88
N MET A 241 -54.40 13.23 4.87
CA MET A 241 -53.84 12.67 3.65
C MET A 241 -52.33 12.84 3.65
N ALA A 242 -51.60 11.73 3.57
CA ALA A 242 -50.14 11.74 3.48
C ALA A 242 -49.69 12.47 2.21
N ARG A 243 -48.75 13.40 2.35
CA ARG A 243 -48.17 14.17 1.24
C ARG A 243 -46.80 13.64 0.81
N ALA A 244 -46.25 12.67 1.54
CA ALA A 244 -45.07 11.90 1.17
C ALA A 244 -45.18 10.47 1.72
N SER A 245 -44.43 9.53 1.13
CA SER A 245 -44.31 8.17 1.63
C SER A 245 -43.30 8.09 2.78
N GLY A 246 -43.57 7.27 3.79
CA GLY A 246 -42.71 7.09 4.96
C GLY A 246 -42.68 5.63 5.46
N ALA A 247 -41.53 5.21 5.97
CA ALA A 247 -41.38 4.02 6.80
C ALA A 247 -41.56 4.35 8.29
N GLU A 248 -41.58 3.34 9.14
CA GLU A 248 -41.64 3.48 10.61
C GLU A 248 -40.66 4.55 11.11
N GLU A 249 -41.10 5.38 12.05
CA GLU A 249 -40.37 6.49 12.66
C GLU A 249 -39.99 7.66 11.71
N GLU A 250 -40.23 7.56 10.39
CA GLU A 250 -39.97 8.66 9.46
C GLU A 250 -41.03 9.77 9.58
N VAL A 251 -40.60 11.02 9.38
CA VAL A 251 -41.47 12.18 9.49
C VAL A 251 -41.96 12.63 8.11
N ILE A 252 -43.26 12.49 7.87
CA ILE A 252 -43.92 12.86 6.62
C ILE A 252 -44.84 14.09 6.80
N PRO A 253 -45.00 14.92 5.76
CA PRO A 253 -46.04 15.94 5.74
C PRO A 253 -47.42 15.28 5.54
N VAL A 254 -48.42 15.71 6.31
CA VAL A 254 -49.80 15.20 6.24
C VAL A 254 -50.77 16.37 6.19
N TYR A 255 -51.63 16.39 5.18
CA TYR A 255 -52.67 17.42 5.02
C TYR A 255 -53.93 17.01 5.77
N ILE A 256 -54.45 17.90 6.62
CA ILE A 256 -55.66 17.68 7.41
C ILE A 256 -56.80 18.50 6.77
N PRO A 257 -57.78 17.87 6.08
CA PRO A 257 -58.83 18.60 5.37
C PRO A 257 -59.69 19.49 6.26
N THR A 258 -59.97 19.06 7.50
CA THR A 258 -60.82 19.79 8.45
C THR A 258 -60.20 21.11 8.91
N THR A 259 -58.87 21.19 8.96
CA THR A 259 -58.14 22.41 9.35
C THR A 259 -57.47 23.11 8.17
N GLN A 260 -57.48 22.49 6.99
CA GLN A 260 -56.77 22.91 5.78
C GLN A 260 -55.25 23.13 5.99
N LYS A 261 -54.67 22.53 7.03
CA LYS A 261 -53.24 22.65 7.36
C LYS A 261 -52.46 21.40 7.02
N THR A 262 -51.16 21.56 6.75
CA THR A 262 -50.22 20.45 6.65
C THR A 262 -49.39 20.38 7.93
N VAL A 263 -49.34 19.21 8.55
CA VAL A 263 -48.55 18.95 9.76
C VAL A 263 -47.40 18.00 9.47
N ARG A 264 -46.35 18.03 10.29
CA ARG A 264 -45.26 17.05 10.25
C ARG A 264 -45.60 15.95 11.25
N ALA A 265 -45.74 14.72 10.78
CA ALA A 265 -46.10 13.59 11.61
C ALA A 265 -45.14 12.41 11.40
N ARG A 266 -44.76 11.76 12.49
CA ARG A 266 -43.97 10.54 12.52
C ARG A 266 -44.86 9.35 12.17
N VAL A 267 -44.43 8.50 11.26
CA VAL A 267 -45.12 7.25 10.92
C VAL A 267 -44.97 6.27 12.06
N ILE A 268 -46.09 5.81 12.62
CA ILE A 268 -46.12 4.80 13.68
C ILE A 268 -46.33 3.42 13.06
N ASP A 269 -47.30 3.30 12.15
CA ASP A 269 -47.58 2.08 11.40
C ASP A 269 -48.23 2.42 10.05
N ARG A 270 -48.89 1.44 9.40
CA ARG A 270 -49.47 1.61 8.06
C ARG A 270 -50.62 2.61 8.00
N GLU A 271 -51.32 2.82 9.11
CA GLU A 271 -52.53 3.65 9.14
C GLU A 271 -52.41 4.83 10.10
N ARG A 272 -51.41 4.85 10.98
CA ARG A 272 -51.26 5.87 12.03
C ARG A 272 -49.99 6.67 11.93
N VAL A 273 -50.12 7.96 12.19
CA VAL A 273 -49.02 8.92 12.28
C VAL A 273 -49.21 9.81 13.52
N GLU A 274 -48.13 10.15 14.23
CA GLU A 274 -48.16 11.03 15.41
C GLU A 274 -47.53 12.39 15.09
N VAL A 275 -48.22 13.49 15.36
CA VAL A 275 -47.70 14.84 15.12
C VAL A 275 -46.51 15.13 16.02
N ILE A 276 -45.44 15.65 15.41
CA ILE A 276 -44.29 16.17 16.15
C ILE A 276 -44.57 17.64 16.45
N LEU A 277 -44.78 17.95 17.73
CA LEU A 277 -44.96 19.30 18.27
C LEU A 277 -43.62 19.98 18.54
#